data_AF-A0A0S8CG12-F1
#
_entry.id   AF-A0A0S8CG12-F1
#
_cell.length_a   1.000
_cell.length_b   1.000
_cell.length_c   1.000
_cell.angle_alpha   90.00
_cell.angle_beta   90.00
_cell.angle_gamma   90.00
#
_symmetry.space_group_name_H-M   'P 1'
#
loop_
_entity.id
_entity.type
_entity.pdbx_description
1 polymer ?
#
loop_
_entity_poly.entity_id
_entity_poly.type
_entity_poly.pdbx_seq_one_letter_code
_entity_poly.pdbx_strand_id
1 'polypeptide(L)'
;MEKHIAVHMEKCTGCKLCELACSAVKKSVFNPRDSRIKVCLVGIPEIPVPFILDNCDYCFGNPACVQFCLPKAIEWQEMETKPERPKVSEAKKIAEEWLESVSK
;
A
#
# COMPACT_ATOMS: atom_id res chain seq x y z
N MET A 1 -19.54 2.60 10.52
CA MET A 1 -18.18 3.13 10.33
C MET A 1 -17.21 2.09 10.83
N GLU A 2 -16.36 1.59 9.95
CA GLU A 2 -15.31 0.62 10.27
C GLU A 2 -13.95 1.24 9.95
N LYS A 3 -12.90 0.80 10.65
CA LYS A 3 -11.55 1.28 10.36
C LYS A 3 -10.95 0.50 9.21
N HIS A 4 -10.41 1.22 8.25
CA HIS A 4 -9.70 0.66 7.10
C HIS A 4 -8.42 1.44 6.86
N ILE A 5 -7.52 0.83 6.09
CA ILE A 5 -6.31 1.52 5.64
C ILE A 5 -6.65 2.35 4.40
N ALA A 6 -6.56 3.66 4.51
CA ALA A 6 -6.55 4.57 3.36
C ALA A 6 -5.18 4.56 2.69
N VAL A 7 -5.17 4.74 1.38
CA VAL A 7 -3.97 4.69 0.55
C VAL A 7 -3.87 6.00 -0.23
N HIS A 8 -2.73 6.68 -0.07
CA HIS A 8 -2.37 7.95 -0.68
C HIS A 8 -1.16 7.72 -1.59
N MET A 9 -1.43 7.48 -2.86
CA MET A 9 -0.39 7.14 -3.85
C MET A 9 0.62 8.28 -4.02
N GLU A 10 0.14 9.52 -4.00
CA GLU A 10 0.90 10.76 -4.14
C GLU A 10 1.95 10.97 -3.04
N LYS A 11 1.80 10.32 -1.89
CA LYS A 11 2.76 10.37 -0.78
C LYS A 11 3.71 9.17 -0.78
N CYS A 12 3.50 8.16 -1.61
CA CYS A 12 4.33 6.97 -1.59
C CYS A 12 5.73 7.27 -2.14
N THR A 13 6.78 6.88 -1.42
CA THR A 13 8.17 7.07 -1.85
C THR A 13 8.81 5.81 -2.44
N GLY A 14 8.10 4.69 -2.46
CA GLY A 14 8.64 3.42 -2.94
C GLY A 14 9.57 2.68 -1.97
N CYS A 15 9.72 3.13 -0.71
CA CYS A 15 10.73 2.59 0.22
C CYS A 15 10.53 1.13 0.68
N LYS A 16 9.34 0.55 0.46
CA LYS A 16 8.95 -0.83 0.81
C LYS A 16 9.07 -1.24 2.29
N LEU A 17 9.28 -0.30 3.22
CA LEU A 17 9.32 -0.59 4.66
C LEU A 17 8.02 -1.21 5.17
N CYS A 18 6.87 -0.81 4.61
CA CYS A 18 5.57 -1.40 4.92
C CYS A 18 5.48 -2.88 4.52
N GLU A 19 6.14 -3.30 3.43
CA GLU A 19 6.19 -4.70 3.01
C GLU A 19 6.99 -5.53 4.02
N LEU A 20 8.17 -5.03 4.39
CA LEU A 20 9.04 -5.67 5.38
C LEU A 20 8.35 -5.78 6.74
N ALA A 21 7.77 -4.68 7.25
CA ALA A 21 7.03 -4.66 8.50
C ALA A 21 5.87 -5.68 8.50
N CYS A 22 5.13 -5.77 7.39
CA CYS A 22 4.05 -6.74 7.27
C CYS A 22 4.57 -8.19 7.30
N SER A 23 5.62 -8.50 6.53
CA SER A 23 6.20 -9.86 6.52
C SER A 23 6.79 -10.26 7.88
N ALA A 24 7.42 -9.31 8.58
CA ALA A 24 8.01 -9.52 9.89
C ALA A 24 6.92 -9.86 10.92
N VAL A 25 5.82 -9.10 10.95
CA VAL A 25 4.74 -9.35 11.91
C VAL A 25 3.91 -10.58 11.56
N LYS A 26 3.63 -10.84 10.28
CA LYS A 26 2.71 -11.92 9.88
C LYS A 26 3.37 -13.28 9.75
N LYS A 27 4.65 -13.32 9.36
CA LYS A 27 5.36 -14.57 9.06
C LYS A 27 6.68 -14.70 9.81
N SER A 28 7.08 -13.70 10.62
CA SER A 28 8.39 -13.67 11.30
C SER A 28 9.58 -13.81 10.34
N VAL A 29 9.44 -13.28 9.12
CA VAL A 29 10.49 -13.22 8.10
C VAL A 29 10.60 -11.82 7.52
N PHE A 30 11.77 -11.46 7.01
CA PHE A 30 12.01 -10.18 6.34
C PHE A 30 11.99 -10.36 4.82
N ASN A 31 10.89 -10.87 4.29
CA ASN A 31 10.73 -11.15 2.86
C ASN A 31 9.51 -10.39 2.30
N PRO A 32 9.71 -9.36 1.46
CA PRO A 32 8.62 -8.62 0.84
C PRO A 32 7.65 -9.49 0.05
N ARG A 33 8.06 -10.66 -0.48
CA ARG A 33 7.13 -11.57 -1.17
C ARG A 33 6.03 -12.11 -0.25
N ASP A 34 6.31 -12.22 1.05
CA ASP A 34 5.41 -12.76 2.07
C ASP A 34 4.48 -11.73 2.71
N SER A 35 4.59 -10.46 2.32
CA SER A 35 3.74 -9.37 2.82
C SER A 35 2.33 -9.38 2.20
N ARG A 36 1.36 -8.81 2.94
CA ARG A 36 -0.02 -8.53 2.49
C ARG A 36 -0.21 -7.11 1.95
N ILE A 37 0.88 -6.37 1.79
CA ILE A 37 0.95 -5.06 1.16
C ILE A 37 2.12 -5.07 0.18
N LYS A 38 1.93 -4.59 -1.06
CA LYS A 38 2.94 -4.55 -2.11
C LYS A 38 3.15 -3.12 -2.57
N VAL A 39 4.38 -2.72 -2.83
CA VAL A 39 4.69 -1.46 -3.49
C VAL A 39 5.34 -1.79 -4.83
N CYS A 40 4.62 -1.54 -5.91
CA CYS A 40 5.12 -1.74 -7.27
C CYS A 40 5.74 -0.44 -7.77
N LEU A 41 6.96 -0.51 -8.27
CA LEU A 41 7.63 0.61 -8.94
C LEU A 41 7.40 0.39 -10.44
N VAL A 42 6.79 1.38 -11.09
CA VAL A 42 6.35 1.27 -12.49
C VAL A 42 6.97 2.38 -13.32
N GLY A 43 7.50 2.02 -14.49
CA GLY A 43 7.97 2.98 -15.49
C GLY A 43 9.29 3.66 -15.11
N ILE A 44 9.65 4.68 -15.91
CA ILE A 44 10.80 5.55 -15.72
C ILE A 44 10.33 6.98 -16.05
N PRO A 45 10.36 7.95 -15.11
CA PRO A 45 10.75 7.82 -13.69
C PRO A 45 9.87 6.81 -12.93
N GLU A 46 10.43 6.16 -11.91
CA GLU A 46 9.71 5.13 -11.15
C GLU A 46 8.53 5.72 -10.37
N ILE A 47 7.32 5.26 -10.70
CA ILE A 47 6.09 5.64 -10.00
C ILE A 47 5.76 4.54 -8.97
N PRO A 48 5.75 4.85 -7.67
CA PRO A 48 5.42 3.89 -6.64
C PRO A 48 3.90 3.75 -6.47
N VAL A 49 3.39 2.53 -6.66
CA VAL A 49 1.98 2.17 -6.51
C VAL A 49 1.82 1.19 -5.34
N PRO A 50 1.32 1.66 -4.18
CA PRO A 50 1.05 0.79 -3.02
C PRO A 50 -0.30 0.05 -3.14
N PHE A 51 -0.29 -1.24 -2.84
CA PHE A 51 -1.43 -2.15 -2.90
C PHE A 51 -1.62 -2.89 -1.59
N ILE A 52 -2.84 -2.92 -1.07
CA ILE A 52 -3.20 -3.80 0.05
C ILE A 52 -3.94 -5.00 -0.52
N LEU A 53 -3.43 -6.19 -0.27
CA LEU A 53 -4.01 -7.43 -0.80
C LEU A 53 -5.33 -7.76 -0.09
N ASP A 54 -6.24 -8.44 -0.80
CA ASP A 54 -7.57 -8.81 -0.28
C ASP A 54 -7.52 -9.72 0.95
N ASN A 55 -6.43 -10.48 1.12
CA ASN A 55 -6.20 -11.35 2.27
C ASN A 55 -5.59 -10.61 3.49
N CYS A 56 -5.57 -9.28 3.47
CA CYS A 56 -5.17 -8.46 4.60
C CYS A 56 -6.25 -8.46 5.69
N ASP A 57 -5.86 -8.84 6.90
CA ASP A 57 -6.70 -8.88 8.09
C ASP A 57 -6.46 -7.68 9.04
N TYR A 58 -5.80 -6.64 8.53
CA TYR A 58 -5.43 -5.43 9.27
C TYR A 58 -4.71 -5.68 10.60
N CYS A 59 -4.04 -6.83 10.75
CA CYS A 59 -3.41 -7.24 12.00
C CYS A 59 -4.34 -7.07 13.22
N PHE A 60 -5.61 -7.47 13.05
CA PHE A 60 -6.64 -7.41 14.10
C PHE A 60 -6.86 -5.99 14.68
N GLY A 61 -6.74 -4.97 13.83
CA GLY A 61 -7.03 -3.58 14.18
C GLY A 61 -5.80 -2.73 14.54
N ASN A 62 -4.60 -3.34 14.52
CA ASN A 62 -3.34 -2.62 14.70
C ASN A 62 -2.37 -2.90 13.53
N PRO A 63 -2.60 -2.31 12.35
CA PRO A 63 -1.82 -2.61 11.15
C PRO A 63 -0.38 -2.09 11.27
N ALA A 64 0.56 -3.03 11.45
CA ALA A 64 1.98 -2.71 11.59
C ALA A 64 2.54 -1.88 10.42
N CYS A 65 2.12 -2.18 9.19
CA CYS A 65 2.57 -1.45 8.00
C CYS A 65 2.33 0.07 8.08
N VAL A 66 1.22 0.50 8.70
CA VAL A 66 0.88 1.93 8.87
C VAL A 66 1.88 2.61 9.80
N GLN A 67 2.31 1.95 10.88
CA GLN A 67 3.27 2.51 11.83
C GLN A 67 4.65 2.80 11.22
N PHE A 68 5.04 2.05 10.18
CA PHE A 68 6.32 2.21 9.49
C PHE A 68 6.25 3.06 8.21
N CYS A 69 5.07 3.58 7.86
CA CYS A 69 4.92 4.46 6.71
C CYS A 69 5.18 5.93 7.11
N LEU A 70 6.47 6.30 7.20
CA LEU A 70 6.89 7.68 7.49
C LEU A 70 6.21 8.76 6.62
N PRO A 71 6.08 8.61 5.28
CA PRO A 71 5.43 9.63 4.46
C PRO A 71 3.90 9.64 4.58
N LYS A 72 3.31 8.72 5.35
CA LYS A 72 1.85 8.57 5.51
C LYS A 72 1.13 8.30 4.19
N ALA A 73 1.75 7.49 3.33
CA ALA A 73 1.10 6.95 2.13
C ALA A 73 0.01 5.91 2.46
N ILE A 74 0.02 5.37 3.68
CA ILE A 74 -1.04 4.52 4.21
C ILE A 74 -1.42 4.97 5.61
N GLU A 75 -2.71 5.11 5.88
CA GLU A 75 -3.23 5.66 7.13
C GLU A 75 -4.39 4.80 7.67
N TRP A 76 -4.44 4.59 8.98
CA TRP A 76 -5.52 3.83 9.63
C TRP A 76 -6.64 4.77 10.05
N GLN A 77 -7.74 4.78 9.29
CA GLN A 77 -8.82 5.77 9.45
C GLN A 77 -10.21 5.13 9.47
N GLU A 78 -11.17 5.82 10.09
CA GLU A 78 -12.58 5.45 10.04
C GLU A 78 -13.16 5.80 8.68
N MET A 79 -13.85 4.84 8.07
CA MET A 79 -14.48 4.98 6.77
C MET A 79 -15.93 4.49 6.84
N GLU A 80 -16.79 5.09 6.01
CA GLU A 80 -18.18 4.66 5.89
C GLU A 80 -18.28 3.30 5.18
N THR A 81 -17.45 3.10 4.15
CA THR A 81 -17.43 1.90 3.31
C THR A 81 -16.02 1.33 3.21
N LYS A 82 -15.93 0.02 2.94
CA LYS A 82 -14.66 -0.65 2.67
C LYS A 82 -14.07 -0.10 1.37
N PRO A 83 -12.84 0.45 1.38
CA PRO A 83 -12.22 0.95 0.16
C PRO A 83 -11.98 -0.20 -0.81
N GLU A 84 -12.20 0.08 -2.09
CA GLU A 84 -11.84 -0.83 -3.17
C GLU A 84 -10.33 -1.09 -3.15
N ARG A 85 -9.95 -2.36 -3.34
CA ARG A 85 -8.55 -2.79 -3.34
C ARG A 85 -8.20 -3.23 -4.76
N PRO A 86 -7.49 -2.39 -5.55
CA PRO A 86 -7.08 -2.78 -6.89
C PRO A 86 -6.08 -3.94 -6.84
N LYS A 87 -6.03 -4.73 -7.91
CA LYS A 87 -5.08 -5.84 -7.99
C LYS A 87 -3.71 -5.34 -8.42
N VAL A 88 -2.67 -6.02 -7.94
CA VAL A 88 -1.27 -5.73 -8.33
C VAL A 88 -1.05 -5.81 -9.84
N SER A 89 -1.82 -6.64 -10.55
CA SER A 89 -1.80 -6.72 -12.02
C SER A 89 -2.15 -5.40 -12.71
N GLU A 90 -2.86 -4.50 -12.03
CA GLU A 90 -3.32 -3.21 -12.53
C GLU A 90 -2.31 -2.07 -12.27
N ALA A 91 -1.16 -2.37 -11.64
CA ALA A 91 -0.14 -1.37 -11.29
C ALA A 91 0.30 -0.50 -12.46
N LYS A 92 0.45 -1.10 -13.65
CA LYS A 92 0.84 -0.35 -14.83
C LYS A 92 -0.20 0.71 -15.21
N LYS A 93 -1.46 0.31 -15.29
CA LYS A 93 -2.58 1.19 -15.63
C LYS A 93 -2.72 2.33 -14.62
N ILE A 94 -2.70 2.00 -13.33
CA ILE A 94 -2.84 3.00 -12.25
C ILE A 94 -1.70 4.03 -12.28
N ALA A 95 -0.46 3.57 -12.52
CA ALA A 95 0.68 4.48 -12.65
C ALA A 95 0.57 5.42 -13.85
N GLU A 96 0.13 4.91 -15.00
CA GLU A 96 -0.07 5.70 -16.22
C GLU A 96 -1.19 6.73 -16.03
N GLU A 97 -2.32 6.35 -15.44
CA GLU A 97 -3.44 7.25 -15.12
C GLU A 97 -3.02 8.35 -14.14
N TRP A 98 -2.26 8.00 -13.09
CA TRP A 98 -1.72 8.98 -12.15
C TRP A 98 -0.75 9.94 -12.84
N LEU A 99 0.17 9.43 -13.66
CA LEU A 99 1.13 10.25 -14.39
C LEU A 99 0.43 11.24 -15.31
N GLU A 100 -0.60 10.80 -16.06
CA GLU A 100 -1.39 11.68 -16.91
C GLU A 100 -2.10 12.78 -16.11
N SER A 101 -2.60 12.45 -14.91
CA SER A 101 -3.28 13.40 -14.03
C SER A 101 -2.39 14.52 -13.49
N VAL A 102 -1.09 14.26 -13.32
CA VAL A 102 -0.12 15.23 -12.76
C VAL A 102 0.75 15.91 -13.82
N SER A 103 0.75 15.42 -15.06
CA SER A 103 1.57 15.97 -16.16
C SER A 103 0.86 17.06 -16.98
N LYS A 104 -0.38 17.41 -16.62
CA LYS A 104 -1.15 18.51 -17.22
C LYS A 104 -0.96 19.79 -16.40
#